data_AF-A0A217EGB1-F1
#
_entry.id   AF-A0A217EGB1-F1
#
_cell.length_a   1.000
_cell.length_b   1.000
_cell.length_c   1.000
_cell.angle_alpha   90.00
_cell.angle_beta   90.00
_cell.angle_gamma   90.00
#
_symmetry.space_group_name_H-M   'P 1'
#
loop_
_entity.id
_entity.type
_entity.pdbx_description
1 polymer ?
#
loop_
_entity_poly.entity_id
_entity_poly.type
_entity_poly.pdbx_seq_one_letter_code
_entity_poly.pdbx_strand_id
1 'polypeptide(L)'
;MSHQHTLGTEAIRAMVTLRTCWSLDEEIYINQGCLHCGSAATYLIYFTNSSIQKLMLDFIATYNCNAAGRFDLLDLCSFEDDYNLFLSTLEQHVIHYAFQERYSKRSLAFESVQSIFERSFHPACAYA
;
A
#
# COMPACT_ATOMS: atom_id res chain seq x y z
N MET A 1 -11.33 27.49 6.13
CA MET A 1 -9.97 27.18 6.63
C MET A 1 -9.42 26.10 5.73
N SER A 2 -8.37 26.39 4.96
CA SER A 2 -7.73 25.39 4.10
C SER A 2 -7.13 24.32 5.02
N HIS A 3 -7.68 23.10 5.02
CA HIS A 3 -6.99 21.96 5.64
C HIS A 3 -5.65 21.80 4.94
N GLN A 4 -4.59 22.24 5.61
CA GLN A 4 -3.26 22.20 5.05
C GLN A 4 -2.85 20.73 5.04
N HIS A 5 -2.87 20.11 3.86
CA HIS A 5 -2.43 18.74 3.69
C HIS A 5 -0.95 18.66 4.07
N THR A 6 -0.64 17.83 5.05
CA THR A 6 0.71 17.54 5.51
C THR A 6 1.15 16.17 5.04
N LEU A 7 2.45 15.91 5.06
CA LEU A 7 2.98 14.56 4.79
C LEU A 7 2.33 13.52 5.71
N GLY A 8 2.08 13.88 6.97
CA GLY A 8 1.37 13.00 7.90
C GLY A 8 -0.07 12.69 7.48
N THR A 9 -0.84 13.70 7.06
CA THR A 9 -2.20 13.46 6.57
C THR A 9 -2.24 12.64 5.29
N GLU A 10 -1.26 12.81 4.39
CA GLU A 10 -1.18 12.01 3.16
C GLU A 10 -0.80 10.55 3.44
N ALA A 11 0.12 10.30 4.36
CA ALA A 11 0.45 8.94 4.77
C ALA A 11 -0.75 8.22 5.40
N ILE A 12 -1.52 8.91 6.24
CA ILE A 12 -2.78 8.36 6.79
C ILE A 12 -3.76 8.03 5.66
N ARG A 13 -3.96 8.94 4.69
CA ARG A 13 -4.85 8.70 3.55
C ARG A 13 -4.42 7.47 2.75
N ALA A 14 -3.13 7.35 2.44
CA ALA A 14 -2.58 6.18 1.74
C ALA A 14 -2.79 4.88 2.54
N MET A 15 -2.57 4.89 3.86
CA MET A 15 -2.80 3.71 4.71
C MET A 15 -4.27 3.29 4.75
N VAL A 16 -5.19 4.26 4.92
CA VAL A 16 -6.63 3.99 4.91
C VAL A 16 -7.04 3.41 3.56
N THR A 17 -6.57 4.00 2.44
CA THR A 17 -6.81 3.44 1.11
C THR A 17 -6.33 2.00 1.00
N LEU A 18 -5.11 1.69 1.45
CA LEU A 18 -4.58 0.33 1.41
C LEU A 18 -5.43 -0.65 2.24
N ARG A 19 -5.89 -0.25 3.44
CA ARG A 19 -6.78 -1.05 4.29
C ARG A 19 -8.15 -1.28 3.65
N THR A 20 -8.69 -0.25 2.99
CA THR A 20 -9.96 -0.35 2.28
C THR A 20 -9.85 -1.28 1.07
N CYS A 21 -8.76 -1.18 0.30
CA CYS A 21 -8.52 -2.09 -0.83
C CYS A 21 -8.50 -3.55 -0.39
N TRP A 22 -7.84 -3.85 0.74
CA TRP A 22 -7.87 -5.19 1.33
C TRP A 22 -9.29 -5.63 1.72
N SER A 23 -10.05 -4.77 2.38
CA SER A 23 -11.42 -5.08 2.79
C SER A 23 -12.41 -5.26 1.62
N LEU A 24 -12.05 -4.80 0.42
CA LEU A 24 -12.87 -4.89 -0.80
C LEU A 24 -12.34 -5.94 -1.77
N ASP A 25 -11.36 -6.75 -1.38
CA ASP A 25 -10.69 -7.74 -2.22
C ASP A 25 -10.02 -7.14 -3.49
N GLU A 26 -9.72 -5.82 -3.49
CA GLU A 26 -9.09 -5.07 -4.58
C GLU A 26 -7.55 -5.06 -4.44
N GLU A 27 -6.97 -6.24 -4.28
CA GLU A 27 -5.58 -6.40 -3.85
C GLU A 27 -4.51 -6.08 -4.89
N ILE A 28 -3.42 -5.48 -4.41
CA ILE A 28 -2.22 -5.17 -5.18
C ILE A 28 -1.38 -6.43 -5.48
N TYR A 29 -1.43 -7.43 -4.61
CA TYR A 29 -0.53 -8.60 -4.65
C TYR A 29 -1.14 -9.84 -5.31
N ILE A 30 -2.47 -9.97 -5.33
CA ILE A 30 -3.17 -11.15 -5.86
C ILE A 30 -3.91 -10.82 -7.16
N ASN A 31 -4.57 -9.65 -7.24
CA ASN A 31 -5.43 -9.29 -8.37
C ASN A 31 -5.14 -7.88 -8.88
N GLN A 32 -4.07 -7.71 -9.70
CA GLN A 32 -3.87 -6.52 -10.55
C GLN A 32 -4.43 -5.22 -9.94
N GLY A 33 -3.99 -4.90 -8.71
CA GLY A 33 -4.72 -3.96 -7.87
C GLY A 33 -5.06 -2.65 -8.58
N CYS A 34 -6.24 -2.11 -8.28
CA CYS A 34 -6.68 -0.82 -8.80
C CYS A 34 -5.55 0.21 -8.68
N LEU A 35 -5.38 1.05 -9.71
CA LEU A 35 -4.38 2.13 -9.79
C LEU A 35 -4.22 2.85 -8.43
N HIS A 36 -5.35 3.15 -7.78
CA HIS A 36 -5.43 3.78 -6.48
C HIS A 36 -4.75 3.02 -5.32
N CYS A 37 -4.94 1.71 -5.23
CA CYS A 37 -4.32 0.86 -4.22
C CYS A 37 -2.81 0.80 -4.43
N GLY A 38 -2.40 0.59 -5.69
CA GLY A 38 -1.00 0.56 -6.09
C GLY A 38 -0.27 1.89 -5.82
N SER A 39 -0.91 3.01 -6.11
CA SER A 39 -0.42 4.36 -5.79
C SER A 39 -0.25 4.56 -4.28
N ALA A 40 -1.21 4.11 -3.47
CA ALA A 40 -1.13 4.20 -2.02
C ALA A 40 0.05 3.40 -1.44
N ALA A 41 0.20 2.14 -1.85
CA ALA A 41 1.34 1.32 -1.42
C ALA A 41 2.67 1.91 -1.90
N THR A 42 2.74 2.40 -3.14
CA THR A 42 3.94 3.05 -3.68
C THR A 42 4.29 4.32 -2.89
N TYR A 43 3.29 5.12 -2.52
CA TYR A 43 3.51 6.29 -1.68
C TYR A 43 4.14 5.92 -0.34
N LEU A 44 3.58 4.90 0.33
CA LEU A 44 4.11 4.41 1.61
C LEU A 44 5.56 3.91 1.48
N ILE A 45 5.92 3.28 0.36
CA ILE A 45 7.29 2.74 0.12
C ILE A 45 8.33 3.83 -0.18
N TYR A 46 7.96 4.90 -0.88
CA TYR A 46 8.96 5.88 -1.36
C TYR A 46 8.94 7.23 -0.66
N PHE A 47 7.82 7.59 -0.02
CA PHE A 47 7.57 8.96 0.45
C PHE A 47 7.31 9.04 1.96
N THR A 48 7.56 7.97 2.70
CA THR A 48 7.50 7.95 4.18
C THR A 48 8.87 7.61 4.79
N ASN A 49 8.94 7.44 6.12
CA ASN A 49 10.19 7.16 6.81
C ASN A 49 10.68 5.71 6.63
N SER A 50 11.97 5.48 6.90
CA SER A 50 12.62 4.17 6.72
C SER A 50 11.94 3.02 7.47
N SER A 51 11.25 3.30 8.57
CA SER A 51 10.55 2.28 9.35
C SER A 51 9.35 1.72 8.60
N ILE A 52 8.52 2.58 7.99
CA ILE A 52 7.39 2.18 7.15
C ILE A 52 7.90 1.48 5.88
N GLN A 53 8.92 2.07 5.23
CA GLN A 53 9.51 1.51 4.01
C GLN A 53 10.03 0.09 4.24
N LYS A 54 10.77 -0.13 5.33
CA LYS A 54 11.31 -1.45 5.69
C LYS A 54 10.20 -2.46 5.92
N LEU A 55 9.16 -2.09 6.68
CA LEU A 55 8.03 -2.97 6.96
C LEU A 55 7.33 -3.41 5.67
N MET A 56 7.05 -2.46 4.77
CA MET A 56 6.46 -2.75 3.45
C MET A 56 7.34 -3.70 2.63
N LEU A 57 8.64 -3.40 2.52
CA LEU A 57 9.58 -4.17 1.69
C LEU A 57 9.83 -5.58 2.26
N ASP A 58 9.93 -5.73 3.58
CA ASP A 58 10.11 -7.02 4.25
C ASP A 58 8.86 -7.91 4.03
N PHE A 59 7.65 -7.33 4.08
CA PHE A 59 6.42 -8.05 3.74
C PHE A 59 6.40 -8.48 2.27
N ILE A 60 6.69 -7.56 1.33
CA ILE A 60 6.78 -7.85 -0.11
C ILE A 60 7.78 -8.98 -0.40
N ALA A 61 8.94 -8.96 0.28
CA ALA A 61 9.97 -9.96 0.10
C ALA A 61 9.51 -11.35 0.55
N THR A 62 8.70 -11.43 1.61
CA THR A 62 8.16 -12.67 2.16
C THR A 62 7.19 -13.35 1.18
N TYR A 63 6.40 -12.56 0.43
CA TYR A 63 5.40 -13.05 -0.53
C TYR A 63 5.81 -12.83 -1.99
N ASN A 64 7.11 -12.72 -2.28
CA ASN A 64 7.61 -12.48 -3.63
C ASN A 64 7.40 -13.72 -4.54
N CYS A 65 6.30 -13.72 -5.31
CA CYS A 65 5.88 -14.80 -6.22
C CYS A 65 6.82 -15.07 -7.42
N ASN A 66 7.99 -14.41 -7.53
CA ASN A 66 8.93 -14.68 -8.61
C ASN A 66 9.64 -16.06 -8.49
N ALA A 67 9.45 -16.80 -7.39
CA ALA A 67 10.18 -18.05 -7.13
C ALA A 67 9.46 -19.35 -7.55
N ALA A 68 8.14 -19.38 -7.73
CA ALA A 68 7.45 -20.62 -8.10
C ALA A 68 6.23 -20.33 -8.98
N GLY A 69 6.20 -20.93 -10.17
CA GLY A 69 5.13 -20.72 -11.15
C GLY A 69 3.74 -20.99 -10.58
N ARG A 70 2.83 -20.05 -10.83
CA ARG A 70 1.37 -20.17 -10.61
C ARG A 70 0.97 -20.67 -9.21
N PHE A 71 1.44 -20.00 -8.17
CA PHE A 71 0.83 -20.09 -6.85
C PHE A 71 -0.15 -18.94 -6.68
N ASP A 72 -1.40 -19.25 -6.34
CA ASP A 72 -2.33 -18.27 -5.79
C ASP A 72 -1.92 -18.02 -4.34
N LEU A 73 -1.68 -16.76 -3.96
CA LEU A 73 -1.28 -16.41 -2.60
C LEU A 73 -2.41 -16.73 -1.59
N LEU A 74 -3.66 -16.80 -2.05
CA LEU A 74 -4.81 -17.26 -1.25
C LEU A 74 -4.73 -18.75 -0.88
N ASP A 75 -3.92 -19.55 -1.57
CA ASP A 75 -3.70 -20.97 -1.23
C ASP A 75 -2.74 -21.15 -0.04
N LEU A 76 -2.06 -20.08 0.40
CA LEU A 76 -1.25 -20.10 1.61
C LEU A 76 -2.17 -19.97 2.83
N CYS A 77 -2.30 -21.05 3.60
CA CYS A 77 -3.23 -21.16 4.73
C CYS A 77 -3.08 -20.08 5.83
N SER A 78 -2.07 -19.20 5.78
CA SER A 78 -1.85 -18.11 6.73
C SER A 78 -1.82 -16.71 6.10
N PHE A 79 -1.95 -16.57 4.77
CA PHE A 79 -1.73 -15.28 4.10
C PHE A 79 -2.68 -14.19 4.61
N GLU A 80 -3.96 -14.50 4.74
CA GLU A 80 -4.98 -13.54 5.22
C GLU A 80 -4.65 -13.03 6.63
N ASP A 81 -4.28 -13.93 7.55
CA ASP A 81 -3.90 -13.59 8.92
C ASP A 81 -2.62 -12.76 8.95
N ASP A 82 -1.60 -13.19 8.19
CA ASP A 82 -0.32 -12.51 8.09
C ASP A 82 -0.47 -11.10 7.50
N TYR A 83 -1.33 -10.94 6.49
CA TYR A 83 -1.59 -9.65 5.86
C TYR A 83 -2.39 -8.72 6.78
N ASN A 84 -3.39 -9.24 7.50
CA ASN A 84 -4.12 -8.46 8.51
C ASN A 84 -3.20 -7.98 9.65
N LEU A 85 -2.28 -8.83 10.10
CA LEU A 85 -1.27 -8.46 11.09
C LEU A 85 -0.31 -7.40 10.55
N PHE A 86 0.12 -7.56 9.30
CA PHE A 86 0.96 -6.59 8.61
C PHE A 86 0.26 -5.22 8.52
N LEU A 87 -0.98 -5.16 8.04
CA LEU A 87 -1.73 -3.91 7.89
C LEU A 87 -1.93 -3.20 9.23
N SER A 88 -2.19 -3.96 10.30
CA SER A 88 -2.35 -3.42 11.65
C SER A 88 -1.02 -2.86 12.20
N THR A 89 0.10 -3.53 11.91
CA THR A 89 1.43 -3.04 12.27
C THR A 89 1.78 -1.78 11.47
N LEU A 90 1.52 -1.79 10.16
CA LEU A 90 1.77 -0.66 9.27
C LEU A 90 0.98 0.58 9.69
N GLU A 91 -0.28 0.41 10.08
CA GLU A 91 -1.13 1.48 10.59
C GLU A 91 -0.53 2.18 11.81
N GLN A 92 -0.01 1.43 12.77
CA GLN A 92 0.65 2.00 13.95
C GLN A 92 1.87 2.84 13.57
N HIS A 93 2.69 2.35 12.63
CA HIS A 93 3.87 3.08 12.14
C HIS A 93 3.47 4.35 11.39
N VAL A 94 2.42 4.30 10.56
CA VAL A 94 1.89 5.46 9.84
C VAL A 94 1.32 6.51 10.78
N ILE A 95 0.58 6.10 11.83
CA ILE A 95 0.07 7.02 12.85
C ILE A 95 1.24 7.73 13.54
N HIS A 96 2.27 6.98 13.95
CA HIS A 96 3.46 7.56 14.58
C HIS A 96 4.15 8.57 13.65
N TYR A 97 4.38 8.19 12.39
CA TYR A 97 4.93 9.07 11.36
C TYR A 97 4.09 10.34 11.17
N ALA A 98 2.76 10.20 11.13
CA ALA A 98 1.87 11.34 10.94
C ALA A 98 1.92 12.36 12.09
N PHE A 99 2.12 11.90 13.32
CA PHE A 99 2.37 12.78 14.45
C PHE A 99 3.70 13.53 14.34
N GLN A 100 4.75 12.87 13.85
CA GLN A 100 6.06 13.48 13.62
C GLN A 100 6.00 14.54 12.51
N GLU A 101 5.32 14.23 11.40
CA GLU A 101 5.22 15.07 10.21
C GLU A 101 4.00 16.02 10.22
N ARG A 102 3.41 16.28 11.39
CA ARG A 102 2.16 17.03 11.55
C ARG A 102 2.20 18.48 11.03
N TYR A 103 3.39 19.04 10.82
CA TYR A 103 3.58 20.40 10.29
C TYR A 103 4.35 20.43 8.97
N SER A 104 4.80 19.26 8.50
CA SER A 104 5.55 19.17 7.26
C SER A 104 4.60 19.31 6.09
N LYS A 105 4.83 20.33 5.26
CA LYS A 105 3.98 20.59 4.09
C LYS A 105 3.99 19.39 3.16
N ARG A 106 2.82 19.01 2.66
CA ARG A 106 2.70 18.03 1.59
C ARG A 106 3.46 18.52 0.35
N SER A 107 4.37 17.71 -0.13
CA SER A 107 5.02 17.87 -1.44
C SER A 107 4.23 17.19 -2.57
N LEU A 108 3.57 16.08 -2.27
CA LEU A 108 2.91 15.22 -3.25
C LEU A 108 1.67 14.55 -2.65
N ALA A 109 0.58 14.46 -3.42
CA ALA A 109 -0.60 13.67 -3.06
C ALA A 109 -0.38 12.21 -3.50
N PHE A 110 -0.78 11.24 -2.68
CA PHE A 110 -0.49 9.83 -2.98
C PHE A 110 -1.16 9.38 -4.30
N GLU A 111 -2.32 9.94 -4.64
CA GLU A 111 -3.05 9.63 -5.88
C GLU A 111 -2.29 10.02 -7.15
N SER A 112 -1.33 10.95 -7.03
CA SER A 112 -0.49 11.37 -8.15
C SER A 112 0.77 10.49 -8.32
N VAL A 113 0.99 9.54 -7.42
CA VAL A 113 2.10 8.58 -7.50
C VAL A 113 1.71 7.44 -8.43
N GLN A 114 2.54 7.16 -9.43
CA GLN A 114 2.36 5.99 -10.27
C GLN A 114 2.61 4.70 -9.47
N SER A 115 1.74 3.69 -9.63
CA SER A 115 1.93 2.40 -8.97
C SER A 115 3.15 1.66 -9.53
N ILE A 116 4.05 1.20 -8.67
CA ILE A 116 5.13 0.27 -9.07
C ILE A 116 4.66 -1.18 -9.19
N PHE A 117 3.41 -1.46 -8.82
CA PHE A 117 2.78 -2.78 -8.89
C PHE A 117 2.01 -3.01 -10.20
N GLU A 118 1.91 -1.98 -11.05
CA GLU A 118 1.37 -2.11 -12.41
C GLU A 118 2.33 -2.93 -13.30
N ARG A 119 2.06 -4.23 -13.43
CA ARG A 119 2.59 -5.01 -14.55
C ARG A 119 1.68 -4.83 -15.75
N SER A 120 2.27 -4.63 -16.93
CA SER A 120 1.61 -4.52 -18.22
C SER A 120 0.95 -5.85 -18.65
N PHE A 121 -0.16 -6.24 -18.02
CA PHE A 121 -1.10 -7.21 -18.61
C PHE A 121 -2.44 -6.53 -18.87
N HIS A 122 -2.48 -5.91 -20.05
CA HIS A 122 -3.54 -5.07 -20.59
C HIS A 122 -4.59 -5.86 -21.40
N PRO A 123 -5.34 -6.81 -20.79
CA PRO A 123 -6.68 -7.07 -21.34
C PRO A 123 -7.82 -7.18 -20.30
N ALA A 124 -7.56 -7.17 -18.99
CA ALA A 124 -8.63 -7.41 -18.01
C ALA A 124 -9.42 -6.15 -17.60
N CYS A 125 -8.84 -4.95 -17.68
CA CYS A 125 -9.53 -3.69 -17.35
C CYS A 125 -10.30 -3.08 -18.54
N ALA A 126 -10.98 -3.89 -19.34
CA ALA A 126 -11.81 -3.41 -20.45
C ALA A 126 -13.32 -3.49 -20.18
N TYR A 127 -13.76 -4.14 -19.09
CA TYR A 127 -15.18 -4.23 -18.75
C TYR A 127 -15.37 -4.32 -17.23
N ALA A 128 -15.59 -3.17 -16.59
CA ALA A 128 -16.36 -3.02 -15.35
C ALA A 128 -16.99 -1.63 -15.36
#